data_AF-A0A8I2FRE0-F1
#
_entry.id   AF-A0A8I2FRE0-F1
#
_cell.length_a   1.000
_cell.length_b   1.000
_cell.length_c   1.000
_cell.angle_alpha   90.00
_cell.angle_beta   90.00
_cell.angle_gamma   90.00
#
_symmetry.space_group_name_H-M   'P 1'
#
loop_
_entity.id
_entity.type
_entity.pdbx_description
1 polymer ?
#
loop_
_entity_poly.entity_id
_entity_poly.type
_entity_poly.pdbx_seq_one_letter_code
_entity_poly.pdbx_strand_id
1 'polypeptide(L)'
;MGIKEIFQQGWKELRRKSALLQAKRELKQKEKVYEEQLTALGQKAWESKLDIDAYENVKELLTSAQKQQDDLKAQLEDLENRKKQTEEKKKQENETFDSRLKEVEEKKKGVDDRLEDEKKVLKEAQKEMDNAKKRLAEITAEKNQLNKKAADADTPEEEKKQIPGKLEALDKERAELDETVNTRTEEINGLLEAIKPIQEESDKFQKQIDDIRAQQKQVIGELDKAISEIKKEMDGCKDKLKEVDEEQQKNFKLLGEKLAAAGVMDEAVAAEMAAVQATEKEMAGIHTEIETLEQQGSAAAKSAFWQMIGIVAAGIVLLIIIIVLLSMLFKSCDKGKTADTRDDTTTAAVSESAEEKEKKTDKTAPQTMEDITAMLKERSEKIHGKDIVVADKDTLTAALPNIHGWEMKPPSYSKQTFGQMETSQLTTTYTGPDAKEIEVTLVDTATVSAVLQPLKIIISLRRTEENENGYKKISTYKGMSVIEEYDKQNKRARFSFIVKNRYIVHLDSRGDNSVKLLKDFIMKFDLSKLQ
;
A
#
# COMPACT_ATOMS: atom_id res chain seq x y z
N MET A 1 -36.41 23.07 55.38
CA MET A 1 -35.21 23.65 54.76
C MET A 1 -35.66 24.56 53.65
N GLY A 2 -35.32 25.84 53.67
CA GLY A 2 -35.74 26.78 52.62
C GLY A 2 -35.05 26.46 51.29
N ILE A 3 -35.66 26.79 50.14
CA ILE A 3 -35.06 26.54 48.81
C ILE A 3 -33.62 27.10 48.75
N LYS A 4 -33.39 28.30 49.30
CA LYS A 4 -32.05 28.91 49.39
C LYS A 4 -31.04 28.04 50.16
N GLU A 5 -31.45 27.42 51.27
CA GLU A 5 -30.60 26.53 52.06
C GLU A 5 -30.33 25.22 51.32
N ILE A 6 -31.34 24.65 50.64
CA ILE A 6 -31.20 23.45 49.81
C ILE A 6 -30.15 23.68 48.72
N PHE A 7 -30.23 24.81 48.01
CA PHE A 7 -29.24 25.15 46.99
C PHE A 7 -27.86 25.45 47.58
N GLN A 8 -27.76 26.18 48.70
CA GLN A 8 -26.47 26.46 49.34
C GLN A 8 -25.76 25.20 49.82
N GLN A 9 -26.49 24.29 50.48
CA GLN A 9 -25.95 23.01 50.93
C GLN A 9 -25.68 22.06 49.76
N GLY A 10 -26.55 22.06 48.74
CA GLY A 10 -26.36 21.30 47.51
C GLY A 10 -25.11 21.74 46.73
N TRP A 11 -24.83 23.04 46.64
CA TRP A 11 -23.61 23.56 46.00
C TRP A 11 -22.34 23.21 46.79
N LYS A 12 -22.40 23.24 48.12
CA LYS A 12 -21.28 22.79 48.97
C LYS A 12 -20.97 21.31 48.75
N GLU A 13 -22.01 20.47 48.72
CA GLU A 13 -21.87 19.03 48.47
C GLU A 13 -21.40 18.73 47.03
N LEU A 14 -21.85 19.49 46.03
CA LEU A 14 -21.37 19.38 44.65
C LEU A 14 -19.87 19.72 44.54
N ARG A 15 -19.42 20.81 45.17
CA ARG A 15 -17.99 21.18 45.20
C ARG A 15 -17.15 20.13 45.89
N ARG A 16 -17.61 19.61 47.03
CA ARG A 16 -16.95 18.50 47.76
C ARG A 16 -16.81 17.26 46.88
N LYS A 17 -17.89 16.84 46.20
CA LYS A 17 -17.86 15.69 45.28
C LYS A 17 -16.93 15.91 44.09
N SER A 18 -16.87 17.13 43.56
CA SER A 18 -15.94 17.48 42.48
C SER A 18 -14.48 17.40 42.94
N ALA A 19 -14.16 17.96 44.12
CA ALA A 19 -12.83 17.87 44.72
C ALA A 19 -12.45 16.41 45.01
N LEU A 20 -13.37 15.61 45.52
CA LEU A 20 -13.16 14.18 45.76
C LEU A 20 -12.86 13.42 44.46
N LEU A 21 -13.57 13.73 43.37
CA LEU A 21 -13.31 13.12 42.06
C LEU A 21 -11.93 13.53 41.51
N GLN A 22 -11.54 14.79 41.70
CA GLN A 22 -10.23 15.28 41.31
C GLN A 22 -9.11 14.58 42.10
N ALA A 23 -9.22 14.55 43.44
CA ALA A 23 -8.27 13.85 44.30
C ALA A 23 -8.15 12.36 43.94
N LYS A 24 -9.26 11.68 43.62
CA LYS A 24 -9.23 10.28 43.14
C LYS A 24 -8.51 10.11 41.79
N ARG A 25 -8.61 11.09 40.88
CA ARG A 25 -7.86 11.07 39.61
C ARG A 25 -6.38 11.33 39.82
N GLU A 26 -6.05 12.30 40.68
CA GLU A 26 -4.67 12.62 41.06
C GLU A 26 -4.01 11.43 41.75
N LEU A 27 -4.71 10.76 42.68
CA LEU A 27 -4.25 9.53 43.31
C LEU A 27 -3.91 8.47 42.25
N LYS A 28 -4.84 8.20 41.31
CA LYS A 28 -4.60 7.21 40.24
C LYS A 28 -3.40 7.56 39.35
N GLN A 29 -3.17 8.84 39.10
CA GLN A 29 -1.97 9.29 38.36
C GLN A 29 -0.70 9.06 39.18
N LYS A 30 -0.74 9.33 40.49
CA LYS A 30 0.39 9.11 41.39
C LYS A 30 0.68 7.63 41.62
N GLU A 31 -0.34 6.79 41.70
CA GLU A 31 -0.18 5.33 41.73
C GLU A 31 0.60 4.85 40.50
N LYS A 32 0.25 5.34 39.30
CA LYS A 32 1.01 4.99 38.09
C LYS A 32 2.47 5.43 38.16
N VAL A 33 2.72 6.68 38.58
CA VAL A 33 4.08 7.19 38.75
C VAL A 33 4.86 6.39 39.79
N TYR A 34 4.21 5.99 40.88
CA TYR A 34 4.80 5.16 41.93
C TYR A 34 5.19 3.78 41.39
N GLU A 35 4.33 3.13 40.59
CA GLU A 35 4.66 1.86 39.95
C GLU A 35 5.84 1.98 38.97
N GLU A 36 5.90 3.06 38.19
CA GLU A 36 7.01 3.37 37.28
C GLU A 36 8.32 3.59 38.07
N GLN A 37 8.27 4.29 39.19
CA GLN A 37 9.43 4.51 40.08
C GLN A 37 9.90 3.23 40.79
N LEU A 38 8.99 2.37 41.23
CA LEU A 38 9.35 1.06 41.77
C LEU A 38 10.05 0.19 40.72
N THR A 39 9.53 0.20 39.49
CA THR A 39 10.18 -0.49 38.36
C THR A 39 11.60 0.04 38.13
N ALA A 40 11.78 1.36 38.09
CA ALA A 40 13.09 1.99 37.95
C ALA A 40 14.05 1.65 39.10
N LEU A 41 13.56 1.64 40.35
CA LEU A 41 14.35 1.25 41.52
C LEU A 41 14.87 -0.19 41.40
N GLY A 42 13.98 -1.14 41.08
CA GLY A 42 14.38 -2.53 40.91
C GLY A 42 15.32 -2.75 39.73
N GLN A 43 15.09 -2.07 38.61
CA GLN A 43 16.00 -2.09 37.47
C GLN A 43 17.39 -1.55 37.85
N LYS A 44 17.45 -0.39 38.51
CA LYS A 44 18.72 0.22 38.94
C LYS A 44 19.49 -0.68 39.90
N ALA A 45 18.80 -1.32 40.84
CA ALA A 45 19.38 -2.27 41.78
C ALA A 45 20.02 -3.46 41.04
N TRP A 46 19.30 -4.03 40.06
CA TRP A 46 19.79 -5.13 39.24
C TRP A 46 21.01 -4.72 38.39
N GLU A 47 20.94 -3.59 37.69
CA GLU A 47 22.04 -3.07 36.85
C GLU A 47 23.29 -2.74 37.67
N SER A 48 23.10 -2.21 38.88
CA SER A 48 24.19 -1.87 39.79
C SER A 48 24.76 -3.10 40.51
N LYS A 49 24.20 -4.30 40.26
CA LYS A 49 24.56 -5.55 40.92
C LYS A 49 24.50 -5.45 42.44
N LEU A 50 23.46 -4.78 42.95
CA LEU A 50 23.17 -4.72 44.37
C LEU A 50 23.02 -6.14 44.91
N ASP A 51 23.49 -6.39 46.13
CA ASP A 51 23.26 -7.67 46.80
C ASP A 51 21.77 -7.84 47.09
N ILE A 52 21.15 -8.78 46.37
CA ILE A 52 19.72 -9.11 46.46
C ILE A 52 19.52 -10.56 46.88
N ASP A 53 20.49 -11.19 47.55
CA ASP A 53 20.43 -12.59 48.00
C ASP A 53 19.27 -12.82 48.98
N ALA A 54 18.82 -11.77 49.69
CA ALA A 54 17.61 -11.81 50.52
C ALA A 54 16.32 -12.04 49.70
N TYR A 55 16.36 -11.91 48.38
CA TYR A 55 15.24 -11.99 47.44
C TYR A 55 15.49 -13.04 46.34
N GLU A 56 16.02 -14.20 46.71
CA GLU A 56 16.48 -15.24 45.78
C GLU A 56 15.46 -15.58 44.67
N ASN A 57 14.16 -15.70 44.99
CA ASN A 57 13.12 -15.96 43.98
C ASN A 57 13.08 -14.88 42.86
N VAL A 58 13.24 -13.61 43.22
CA VAL A 58 13.21 -12.49 42.24
C VAL A 58 14.50 -12.47 41.43
N LYS A 59 15.63 -12.78 42.08
CA LYS A 59 16.94 -12.91 41.43
C LYS A 59 16.95 -14.06 40.40
N GLU A 60 16.35 -15.21 40.72
CA GLU A 60 16.20 -16.33 39.78
C GLU A 60 15.34 -15.94 38.56
N LEU A 61 14.20 -15.27 38.78
CA LEU A 61 13.33 -14.78 37.71
C LEU A 61 14.05 -13.79 36.78
N LEU A 62 14.77 -12.81 37.35
CA LEU A 62 15.53 -11.83 36.57
C LEU A 62 16.69 -12.47 35.79
N THR A 63 17.39 -13.42 36.40
CA THR A 63 18.47 -14.17 35.73
C THR A 63 17.93 -14.99 34.56
N SER A 64 16.80 -15.67 34.77
CA SER A 64 16.13 -16.46 33.73
C SER A 64 15.66 -15.58 32.58
N ALA A 65 14.99 -14.46 32.87
CA ALA A 65 14.53 -13.51 31.86
C ALA A 65 15.71 -12.90 31.07
N GLN A 66 16.79 -12.51 31.75
CA GLN A 66 17.99 -11.99 31.10
C GLN A 66 18.60 -13.02 30.14
N LYS A 67 18.74 -14.27 30.57
CA LYS A 67 19.25 -15.35 29.73
C LYS A 67 18.36 -15.56 28.50
N GLN A 68 17.04 -15.56 28.66
CA GLN A 68 16.11 -15.67 27.53
C GLN A 68 16.24 -14.50 26.55
N GLN A 69 16.40 -13.27 27.02
CA GLN A 69 16.66 -12.11 26.16
C GLN A 69 17.96 -12.28 25.37
N ASP A 70 19.04 -12.73 26.03
CA ASP A 70 20.34 -12.91 25.38
C ASP A 70 20.28 -14.02 24.32
N ASP A 71 19.64 -15.15 24.64
CA ASP A 71 19.42 -16.26 23.70
C ASP A 71 18.58 -15.82 22.49
N LEU A 72 17.50 -15.04 22.71
CA LEU A 72 16.66 -14.52 21.63
C LEU A 72 17.38 -13.48 20.76
N LYS A 73 18.22 -12.62 21.36
CA LYS A 73 19.05 -11.66 20.61
C LYS A 73 20.08 -12.39 19.75
N ALA A 74 20.73 -13.42 20.29
CA ALA A 74 21.65 -14.26 19.52
C ALA A 74 20.94 -15.00 18.36
N GLN A 75 19.73 -15.50 18.58
CA GLN A 75 18.91 -16.09 17.51
C GLN A 75 18.54 -15.08 16.43
N LEU A 76 18.19 -13.84 16.81
CA LEU A 76 17.90 -12.76 15.85
C LEU A 76 19.12 -12.43 14.99
N GLU A 77 20.31 -12.38 15.59
CA GLU A 77 21.56 -12.14 14.86
C GLU A 77 21.88 -13.28 13.88
N ASP A 78 21.70 -14.55 14.29
CA ASP A 78 21.85 -15.71 13.40
C ASP A 78 20.87 -15.66 12.23
N LEU A 79 19.60 -15.37 12.50
CA LEU A 79 18.57 -15.24 11.46
C LEU A 79 18.87 -14.10 10.48
N GLU A 80 19.36 -12.96 10.97
CA GLU A 80 19.77 -11.84 10.12
C GLU A 80 20.96 -12.22 9.21
N ASN A 81 21.94 -12.94 9.75
CA ASN A 81 23.07 -13.46 8.99
C ASN A 81 22.63 -14.49 7.93
N ARG A 82 21.76 -15.45 8.29
CA ARG A 82 21.18 -16.44 7.37
C ARG A 82 20.37 -15.79 6.26
N LYS A 83 19.59 -14.75 6.59
CA LYS A 83 18.86 -13.96 5.59
C LYS A 83 19.83 -13.31 4.60
N LYS A 84 20.86 -12.63 5.09
CA LYS A 84 21.88 -11.96 4.25
C LYS A 84 22.59 -12.95 3.33
N GLN A 85 22.98 -14.12 3.85
CA GLN A 85 23.59 -15.19 3.04
C GLN A 85 22.64 -15.72 1.96
N THR A 86 21.35 -15.86 2.28
CA THR A 86 20.34 -16.32 1.32
C THR A 86 20.07 -15.29 0.23
N GLU A 87 20.02 -13.99 0.58
CA GLU A 87 19.89 -12.88 -0.37
C GLU A 87 21.11 -12.79 -1.30
N GLU A 88 22.32 -12.96 -0.78
CA GLU A 88 23.54 -13.01 -1.59
C GLU A 88 23.55 -14.24 -2.52
N LYS A 89 23.16 -15.41 -2.02
CA LYS A 89 23.01 -16.62 -2.85
C LYS A 89 21.99 -16.40 -3.97
N LYS A 90 20.85 -15.76 -3.68
CA LYS A 90 19.84 -15.41 -4.69
C LYS A 90 20.42 -14.54 -5.80
N LYS A 91 21.22 -13.54 -5.43
CA LYS A 91 21.89 -12.66 -6.39
C LYS A 91 22.88 -13.45 -7.27
N GLN A 92 23.72 -14.28 -6.67
CA GLN A 92 24.71 -15.11 -7.39
C GLN A 92 24.06 -16.10 -8.35
N GLU A 93 23.01 -16.80 -7.92
CA GLU A 93 22.25 -17.71 -8.77
C GLU A 93 21.60 -16.95 -9.94
N ASN A 94 21.01 -15.77 -9.68
CA ASN A 94 20.41 -14.98 -10.74
C ASN A 94 21.43 -14.51 -11.79
N GLU A 95 22.59 -14.03 -11.35
CA GLU A 95 23.70 -13.66 -12.26
C GLU A 95 24.20 -14.86 -13.08
N THR A 96 24.22 -16.05 -12.48
CA THR A 96 24.59 -17.29 -13.16
C THR A 96 23.56 -17.68 -14.23
N PHE A 97 22.26 -17.58 -13.93
CA PHE A 97 21.20 -17.83 -14.90
C PHE A 97 21.23 -16.80 -16.04
N ASP A 98 21.41 -15.51 -15.73
CA ASP A 98 21.47 -14.45 -16.73
C ASP A 98 22.66 -14.66 -17.69
N SER A 99 23.81 -15.10 -17.15
CA SER A 99 25.00 -15.40 -17.97
C SER A 99 24.78 -16.61 -18.89
N ARG A 100 24.19 -17.69 -18.37
CA ARG A 100 23.84 -18.88 -19.17
C ARG A 100 22.80 -18.57 -20.25
N LEU A 101 21.82 -17.73 -19.91
CA LEU A 101 20.77 -17.32 -20.83
C LEU A 101 21.37 -16.53 -22.01
N LYS A 102 22.22 -15.54 -21.73
CA LYS A 102 22.93 -14.76 -22.76
C LYS A 102 23.76 -15.64 -23.69
N GLU A 103 24.51 -16.59 -23.14
CA GLU A 103 25.34 -17.50 -23.94
C GLU A 103 24.49 -18.33 -24.94
N VAL A 104 23.34 -18.84 -24.50
CA VAL A 104 22.44 -19.62 -25.35
C VAL A 104 21.70 -18.73 -26.36
N GLU A 105 21.28 -17.52 -25.95
CA GLU A 105 20.63 -16.55 -26.83
C GLU A 105 21.57 -16.08 -27.95
N GLU A 106 22.86 -15.86 -27.67
CA GLU A 106 23.87 -15.52 -28.68
C GLU A 106 24.07 -16.67 -29.68
N LYS A 107 24.15 -17.92 -29.20
CA LYS A 107 24.23 -19.11 -30.06
C LYS A 107 23.00 -19.25 -30.94
N LYS A 108 21.81 -19.09 -30.36
CA LYS A 108 20.54 -19.14 -31.09
C LYS A 108 20.49 -18.08 -32.18
N LYS A 109 20.87 -16.84 -31.86
CA LYS A 109 20.90 -15.75 -32.82
C LYS A 109 21.74 -16.09 -34.05
N GLY A 110 22.95 -16.63 -33.85
CA GLY A 110 23.80 -17.03 -34.97
C GLY A 110 23.19 -18.14 -35.85
N VAL A 111 22.41 -19.06 -35.26
CA VAL A 111 21.68 -20.10 -36.01
C VAL A 111 20.46 -19.53 -36.73
N ASP A 112 19.71 -18.63 -36.08
CA ASP A 112 18.56 -17.96 -36.67
C ASP A 112 18.97 -17.08 -37.86
N ASP A 113 20.06 -16.33 -37.73
CA ASP A 113 20.60 -15.49 -38.82
C ASP A 113 20.94 -16.37 -40.04
N ARG A 114 21.62 -17.50 -39.83
CA ARG A 114 21.91 -18.49 -40.90
C ARG A 114 20.64 -19.08 -41.52
N LEU A 115 19.65 -19.40 -40.68
CA LEU A 115 18.38 -19.95 -41.12
C LEU A 115 17.60 -18.96 -41.98
N GLU A 116 17.63 -17.68 -41.63
CA GLU A 116 17.01 -16.59 -42.39
C GLU A 116 17.70 -16.42 -43.75
N ASP A 117 19.03 -16.41 -43.77
CA ASP A 117 19.82 -16.31 -45.00
C ASP A 117 19.51 -17.47 -45.97
N GLU A 118 19.53 -18.71 -45.50
CA GLU A 118 19.22 -19.90 -46.32
C GLU A 118 17.77 -19.88 -46.85
N LYS A 119 16.81 -19.47 -46.01
CA LYS A 119 15.40 -19.31 -46.43
C LYS A 119 15.24 -18.21 -47.49
N LYS A 120 16.04 -17.15 -47.42
CA LYS A 120 16.04 -16.09 -48.44
C LYS A 120 16.57 -16.61 -49.77
N VAL A 121 17.69 -17.33 -49.77
CA VAL A 121 18.25 -17.94 -50.99
C VAL A 121 17.25 -18.93 -51.61
N LEU A 122 16.62 -19.78 -50.80
CA LEU A 122 15.56 -20.69 -51.25
C LEU A 122 14.42 -19.96 -51.96
N LYS A 123 13.95 -18.84 -51.38
CA LYS A 123 12.87 -18.03 -51.95
C LYS A 123 13.26 -17.37 -53.26
N GLU A 124 14.51 -16.91 -53.38
CA GLU A 124 15.05 -16.36 -54.61
C GLU A 124 15.14 -17.42 -55.72
N ALA A 125 15.68 -18.61 -55.41
CA ALA A 125 15.73 -19.75 -56.33
C ALA A 125 14.34 -20.19 -56.81
N GLN A 126 13.36 -20.26 -55.90
CA GLN A 126 11.96 -20.54 -56.24
C GLN A 126 11.39 -19.51 -57.22
N LYS A 127 11.61 -18.22 -56.96
CA LYS A 127 11.14 -17.13 -57.82
C LYS A 127 11.72 -17.22 -59.23
N GLU A 128 13.02 -17.51 -59.35
CA GLU A 128 13.67 -17.67 -60.66
C GLU A 128 13.14 -18.89 -61.42
N MET A 129 12.98 -20.02 -60.73
CA MET A 129 12.36 -21.21 -61.32
C MET A 129 10.94 -20.93 -61.82
N ASP A 130 10.12 -20.21 -61.04
CA ASP A 130 8.74 -19.87 -61.43
C ASP A 130 8.71 -18.92 -62.63
N ASN A 131 9.63 -17.95 -62.68
CA ASN A 131 9.78 -17.06 -63.84
C ASN A 131 10.17 -17.85 -65.10
N ALA A 132 11.11 -18.80 -64.99
CA ALA A 132 11.51 -19.66 -66.10
C ALA A 132 10.35 -20.54 -66.59
N LYS A 133 9.60 -21.17 -65.67
CA LYS A 133 8.40 -21.94 -65.99
C LYS A 133 7.33 -21.10 -66.69
N LYS A 134 7.13 -19.85 -66.24
CA LYS A 134 6.20 -18.92 -66.88
C LYS A 134 6.64 -18.62 -68.31
N ARG A 135 7.92 -18.33 -68.54
CA ARG A 135 8.45 -18.05 -69.88
C ARG A 135 8.35 -19.27 -70.80
N LEU A 136 8.61 -20.48 -70.30
CA LEU A 136 8.39 -21.73 -71.04
C LEU A 136 6.94 -21.89 -71.53
N ALA A 137 5.97 -21.52 -70.70
CA ALA A 137 4.55 -21.53 -71.09
C ALA A 137 4.23 -20.49 -72.17
N GLU A 138 4.81 -19.28 -72.07
CA GLU A 138 4.69 -18.22 -73.09
C GLU A 138 5.30 -18.66 -74.43
N ILE A 139 6.51 -19.21 -74.42
CA ILE A 139 7.18 -19.77 -75.62
C ILE A 139 6.30 -20.84 -76.28
N THR A 140 5.68 -21.71 -75.48
CA THR A 140 4.77 -22.75 -75.99
C THR A 140 3.56 -22.12 -76.70
N ALA A 141 2.99 -21.04 -76.14
CA ALA A 141 1.89 -20.31 -76.77
C ALA A 141 2.33 -19.59 -78.06
N GLU A 142 3.49 -18.93 -78.06
CA GLU A 142 4.07 -18.25 -79.22
C GLU A 142 4.34 -19.23 -80.37
N LYS A 143 4.92 -20.41 -80.07
CA LYS A 143 5.13 -21.48 -81.05
C LYS A 143 3.83 -21.95 -81.69
N ASN A 144 2.79 -22.16 -80.88
CA ASN A 144 1.47 -22.55 -81.38
C ASN A 144 0.88 -21.47 -82.30
N GLN A 145 1.08 -20.18 -82.00
CA GLN A 145 0.64 -19.09 -82.87
C GLN A 145 1.44 -19.02 -84.18
N LEU A 146 2.77 -19.15 -84.12
CA LEU A 146 3.62 -19.15 -85.31
C LEU A 146 3.31 -20.32 -86.24
N ASN A 147 3.08 -21.52 -85.69
CA ASN A 147 2.67 -22.69 -86.47
C ASN A 147 1.31 -22.50 -87.15
N LYS A 148 0.35 -21.86 -86.46
CA LYS A 148 -0.94 -21.48 -87.08
C LYS A 148 -0.77 -20.51 -88.24
N LYS A 149 0.03 -19.45 -88.06
CA LYS A 149 0.33 -18.46 -89.12
C LYS A 149 1.08 -19.08 -90.31
N ALA A 150 1.99 -20.02 -90.07
CA ALA A 150 2.68 -20.73 -91.15
C ALA A 150 1.71 -21.54 -92.03
N ALA A 151 0.66 -22.10 -91.43
CA ALA A 151 -0.36 -22.89 -92.10
C ALA A 151 -1.49 -22.05 -92.74
N ASP A 152 -1.59 -20.76 -92.40
CA ASP A 152 -2.65 -19.87 -92.89
C ASP A 152 -2.38 -19.43 -94.34
N ALA A 153 -3.39 -19.54 -95.21
CA ALA A 153 -3.29 -19.23 -96.63
C ALA A 153 -3.08 -17.72 -96.89
N ASP A 154 -3.61 -16.86 -96.00
CA ASP A 154 -3.60 -15.40 -96.16
C ASP A 154 -2.35 -14.73 -95.54
N THR A 155 -1.45 -15.50 -94.90
CA THR A 155 -0.20 -14.97 -94.35
C THR A 155 0.81 -14.66 -95.48
N PRO A 156 1.37 -13.44 -95.56
CA PRO A 156 2.32 -13.03 -96.60
C PRO A 156 3.54 -13.98 -96.71
N GLU A 157 3.98 -14.28 -97.94
CA GLU A 157 5.14 -15.17 -98.20
C GLU A 157 6.42 -14.72 -97.46
N GLU A 158 6.61 -13.41 -97.33
CA GLU A 158 7.77 -12.82 -96.67
C GLU A 158 7.72 -12.95 -95.14
N GLU A 159 6.53 -13.04 -94.55
CA GLU A 159 6.37 -13.45 -93.15
C GLU A 159 6.62 -14.96 -92.99
N LYS A 160 6.11 -15.80 -93.90
CA LYS A 160 6.30 -17.27 -93.86
C LYS A 160 7.78 -17.67 -93.91
N LYS A 161 8.62 -16.96 -94.68
CA LYS A 161 10.07 -17.20 -94.73
C LYS A 161 10.80 -16.92 -93.40
N GLN A 162 10.28 -16.05 -92.55
CA GLN A 162 10.91 -15.69 -91.26
C GLN A 162 10.49 -16.61 -90.10
N ILE A 163 9.37 -17.33 -90.23
CA ILE A 163 8.83 -18.20 -89.17
C ILE A 163 9.81 -19.30 -88.73
N PRO A 164 10.50 -20.04 -89.63
CA PRO A 164 11.45 -21.08 -89.23
C PRO A 164 12.57 -20.56 -88.32
N GLY A 165 13.13 -19.39 -88.62
CA GLY A 165 14.18 -18.78 -87.80
C GLY A 165 13.68 -18.35 -86.42
N LYS A 166 12.44 -17.85 -86.31
CA LYS A 166 11.80 -17.54 -85.02
C LYS A 166 11.53 -18.79 -84.20
N LEU A 167 11.08 -19.88 -84.84
CA LEU A 167 10.86 -21.16 -84.16
C LEU A 167 12.16 -21.76 -83.61
N GLU A 168 13.26 -21.70 -84.39
CA GLU A 168 14.57 -22.17 -83.96
C GLU A 168 15.11 -21.35 -82.77
N ALA A 169 14.95 -20.02 -82.80
CA ALA A 169 15.32 -19.16 -81.68
C ALA A 169 14.52 -19.52 -80.40
N LEU A 170 13.21 -19.76 -80.55
CA LEU A 170 12.34 -20.21 -79.46
C LEU A 170 12.67 -21.65 -78.99
N ASP A 171 13.26 -22.51 -79.82
CA ASP A 171 13.74 -23.84 -79.37
C ASP A 171 15.01 -23.71 -78.52
N LYS A 172 15.92 -22.82 -78.90
CA LYS A 172 17.14 -22.53 -78.12
C LYS A 172 16.80 -21.93 -76.76
N GLU A 173 15.96 -20.88 -76.74
CA GLU A 173 15.51 -20.24 -75.49
C GLU A 173 14.80 -21.26 -74.58
N ARG A 174 13.96 -22.13 -75.15
CA ARG A 174 13.28 -23.19 -74.39
C ARG A 174 14.28 -24.16 -73.75
N ALA A 175 15.28 -24.61 -74.50
CA ALA A 175 16.29 -25.54 -73.98
C ALA A 175 17.09 -24.93 -72.82
N GLU A 176 17.49 -23.65 -72.94
CA GLU A 176 18.18 -22.90 -71.88
C GLU A 176 17.31 -22.75 -70.62
N LEU A 177 16.02 -22.48 -70.79
CA LEU A 177 15.08 -22.36 -69.68
C LEU A 177 14.78 -23.72 -69.02
N ASP A 178 14.67 -24.80 -69.79
CA ASP A 178 14.50 -26.16 -69.25
C ASP A 178 15.74 -26.56 -68.41
N GLU A 179 16.96 -26.24 -68.86
CA GLU A 179 18.19 -26.42 -68.08
C GLU A 179 18.20 -25.58 -66.80
N THR A 180 17.74 -24.32 -66.89
CA THR A 180 17.59 -23.43 -65.73
C THR A 180 16.62 -24.02 -64.71
N VAL A 181 15.46 -24.55 -65.14
CA VAL A 181 14.48 -25.17 -64.25
C VAL A 181 15.04 -26.41 -63.56
N ASN A 182 15.76 -27.27 -64.29
CA ASN A 182 16.38 -28.46 -63.72
C ASN A 182 17.43 -28.08 -62.66
N THR A 183 18.33 -27.16 -63.00
CA THR A 183 19.38 -26.66 -62.09
C THR A 183 18.77 -26.06 -60.82
N ARG A 184 17.79 -25.15 -60.96
CA ARG A 184 17.11 -24.55 -59.79
C ARG A 184 16.33 -25.58 -58.98
N THR A 185 15.79 -26.63 -59.59
CA THR A 185 15.10 -27.71 -58.87
C THR A 185 16.07 -28.48 -57.97
N GLU A 186 17.26 -28.81 -58.47
CA GLU A 186 18.30 -29.49 -57.68
C GLU A 186 18.80 -28.61 -56.54
N GLU A 187 19.05 -27.31 -56.80
CA GLU A 187 19.45 -26.35 -55.78
C GLU A 187 18.39 -26.18 -54.69
N ILE A 188 17.11 -26.04 -55.06
CA ILE A 188 15.99 -25.93 -54.11
C ILE A 188 15.94 -27.16 -53.20
N ASN A 189 16.10 -28.36 -53.74
CA ASN A 189 16.12 -29.59 -52.93
C ASN A 189 17.33 -29.62 -51.98
N GLY A 190 18.50 -29.21 -52.45
CA GLY A 190 19.70 -29.08 -51.61
C GLY A 190 19.52 -28.09 -50.45
N LEU A 191 18.94 -26.92 -50.73
CA LEU A 191 18.64 -25.89 -49.72
C LEU A 191 17.61 -26.39 -48.70
N LEU A 192 16.57 -27.11 -49.15
CA LEU A 192 15.57 -27.70 -48.24
C LEU A 192 16.20 -28.72 -47.28
N GLU A 193 17.11 -29.56 -47.76
CA GLU A 193 17.83 -30.50 -46.88
C GLU A 193 18.84 -29.80 -45.96
N ALA A 194 19.45 -28.69 -46.38
CA ALA A 194 20.34 -27.89 -45.54
C ALA A 194 19.61 -27.10 -44.44
N ILE A 195 18.39 -26.63 -44.72
CA ILE A 195 17.57 -25.85 -43.76
C ILE A 195 17.09 -26.69 -42.59
N LYS A 196 16.74 -27.97 -42.81
CA LYS A 196 16.23 -28.87 -41.75
C LYS A 196 17.12 -28.93 -40.50
N PRO A 197 18.41 -29.28 -40.59
CA PRO A 197 19.26 -29.36 -39.40
C PRO A 197 19.46 -28.00 -38.71
N ILE A 198 19.47 -26.89 -39.46
CA ILE A 198 19.56 -25.54 -38.89
C ILE A 198 18.29 -25.20 -38.10
N GLN A 199 17.12 -25.56 -38.62
CA GLN A 199 15.83 -25.40 -37.92
C GLN A 199 15.80 -26.23 -36.63
N GLU A 200 16.21 -27.50 -36.68
CA GLU A 200 16.29 -28.36 -35.50
C GLU A 200 17.28 -27.82 -34.44
N GLU A 201 18.39 -27.23 -34.88
CA GLU A 201 19.37 -26.59 -34.00
C GLU A 201 18.78 -25.33 -33.32
N SER A 202 18.04 -24.50 -34.06
CA SER A 202 17.34 -23.34 -33.50
C SER A 202 16.29 -23.76 -32.45
N ASP A 203 15.49 -24.78 -32.76
CA ASP A 203 14.47 -25.31 -31.84
C ASP A 203 15.12 -25.90 -30.57
N LYS A 204 16.28 -26.55 -30.71
CA LYS A 204 17.06 -27.06 -29.57
C LYS A 204 17.54 -25.93 -28.67
N PHE A 205 18.07 -24.84 -29.22
CA PHE A 205 18.47 -23.68 -28.40
C PHE A 205 17.26 -22.98 -27.77
N GLN A 206 16.14 -22.89 -28.47
CA GLN A 206 14.89 -22.37 -27.88
C GLN A 206 14.48 -23.19 -26.65
N LYS A 207 14.50 -24.53 -26.76
CA LYS A 207 14.21 -25.41 -25.63
C LYS A 207 15.19 -25.21 -24.47
N GLN A 208 16.49 -25.03 -24.75
CA GLN A 208 17.47 -24.74 -23.70
C GLN A 208 17.20 -23.42 -22.97
N ILE A 209 16.77 -22.37 -23.70
CA ILE A 209 16.36 -21.09 -23.10
C ILE A 209 15.16 -21.30 -22.17
N ASP A 210 14.15 -22.04 -22.63
CA ASP A 210 12.94 -22.31 -21.84
C ASP A 210 13.25 -23.12 -20.57
N ASP A 211 14.10 -24.15 -20.69
CA ASP A 211 14.57 -24.95 -19.56
C ASP A 211 15.36 -24.10 -18.54
N ILE A 212 16.24 -23.20 -19.01
CA ILE A 212 16.99 -22.27 -18.14
C ILE A 212 16.03 -21.34 -17.40
N ARG A 213 15.04 -20.76 -18.08
CA ARG A 213 14.04 -19.88 -17.46
C ARG A 213 13.18 -20.62 -16.43
N ALA A 214 12.81 -21.88 -16.71
CA ALA A 214 12.08 -22.72 -15.77
C ALA A 214 12.92 -23.01 -14.51
N GLN A 215 14.20 -23.36 -14.68
CA GLN A 215 15.14 -23.57 -13.56
C GLN A 215 15.34 -22.30 -12.74
N GLN A 216 15.55 -21.14 -13.40
CA GLN A 216 15.68 -19.84 -12.74
C GLN A 216 14.45 -19.54 -11.88
N LYS A 217 13.24 -19.69 -12.45
CA LYS A 217 12.00 -19.47 -11.72
C LYS A 217 11.88 -20.38 -10.49
N GLN A 218 12.25 -21.66 -10.61
CA GLN A 218 12.20 -22.60 -9.49
C GLN A 218 13.20 -22.21 -8.39
N VAL A 219 14.49 -22.08 -8.72
CA VAL A 219 15.56 -21.82 -7.74
C VAL A 219 15.35 -20.48 -7.04
N ILE A 220 15.04 -19.42 -7.80
CA ILE A 220 14.79 -18.10 -7.23
C ILE A 220 13.52 -18.10 -6.37
N GLY A 221 12.47 -18.83 -6.79
CA GLY A 221 11.25 -19.00 -6.01
C GLY A 221 11.47 -19.73 -4.67
N GLU A 222 12.31 -20.77 -4.65
CA GLU A 222 12.70 -21.48 -3.42
C GLU A 222 13.48 -20.57 -2.46
N LEU A 223 14.41 -19.75 -2.98
CA LEU A 223 15.15 -18.78 -2.18
C LEU A 223 14.26 -17.66 -1.64
N ASP A 224 13.29 -17.19 -2.42
CA ASP A 224 12.30 -16.21 -1.94
C ASP A 224 11.44 -16.77 -0.82
N LYS A 225 11.03 -18.04 -0.93
CA LYS A 225 10.31 -18.73 0.14
C LYS A 225 11.16 -18.83 1.41
N ALA A 226 12.42 -19.22 1.28
CA ALA A 226 13.35 -19.30 2.42
C ALA A 226 13.54 -17.93 3.10
N ILE A 227 13.71 -16.85 2.34
CA ILE A 227 13.82 -15.49 2.89
C ILE A 227 12.54 -15.08 3.64
N SER A 228 11.37 -15.45 3.11
CA SER A 228 10.07 -15.17 3.74
C SER A 228 9.91 -15.93 5.07
N GLU A 229 10.30 -17.21 5.10
CA GLU A 229 10.30 -18.04 6.31
C GLU A 229 11.24 -17.47 7.38
N ILE A 230 12.46 -17.09 7.00
CA ILE A 230 13.41 -16.45 7.93
C ILE A 230 12.82 -15.14 8.52
N LYS A 231 12.20 -14.29 7.69
CA LYS A 231 11.54 -13.06 8.19
C LYS A 231 10.45 -13.37 9.21
N LYS A 232 9.62 -14.39 8.94
CA LYS A 232 8.58 -14.84 9.87
C LYS A 232 9.18 -15.34 11.19
N GLU A 233 10.28 -16.08 11.15
CA GLU A 233 11.01 -16.50 12.34
C GLU A 233 11.58 -15.30 13.13
N MET A 234 12.13 -14.29 12.44
CA MET A 234 12.60 -13.06 13.06
C MET A 234 11.47 -12.30 13.76
N ASP A 235 10.31 -12.17 13.12
CA ASP A 235 9.16 -11.50 13.72
C ASP A 235 8.66 -12.26 14.96
N GLY A 236 8.59 -13.59 14.89
CA GLY A 236 8.26 -14.43 16.05
C GLY A 236 9.27 -14.32 17.20
N CYS A 237 10.57 -14.16 16.90
CA CYS A 237 11.59 -13.92 17.92
C CYS A 237 11.46 -12.53 18.55
N LYS A 238 11.12 -11.50 17.77
CA LYS A 238 10.87 -10.14 18.30
C LYS A 238 9.65 -10.09 19.20
N ASP A 239 8.57 -10.78 18.83
CA ASP A 239 7.37 -10.86 19.65
C ASP A 239 7.68 -11.53 21.00
N LYS A 240 8.41 -12.66 20.99
CA LYS A 240 8.89 -13.31 22.22
C LYS A 240 9.83 -12.41 23.03
N LEU A 241 10.73 -11.69 22.38
CA LEU A 241 11.65 -10.78 23.07
C LEU A 241 10.85 -9.70 23.82
N LYS A 242 9.81 -9.15 23.18
CA LYS A 242 8.91 -8.20 23.82
C LYS A 242 8.16 -8.79 25.01
N GLU A 243 7.67 -10.04 24.90
CA GLU A 243 7.01 -10.73 26.02
C GLU A 243 7.96 -10.92 27.20
N VAL A 244 9.22 -11.34 26.95
CA VAL A 244 10.25 -11.48 27.98
C VAL A 244 10.64 -10.14 28.58
N ASP A 245 10.73 -9.07 27.78
CA ASP A 245 10.98 -7.71 28.26
C ASP A 245 9.85 -7.25 29.19
N GLU A 246 8.59 -7.48 28.83
CA GLU A 246 7.43 -7.16 29.67
C GLU A 246 7.44 -7.96 30.99
N GLU A 247 7.86 -9.23 30.96
CA GLU A 247 8.03 -10.05 32.17
C GLU A 247 9.18 -9.55 33.03
N GLN A 248 10.32 -9.19 32.43
CA GLN A 248 11.46 -8.62 33.14
C GLN A 248 11.09 -7.30 33.84
N GLN A 249 10.32 -6.44 33.18
CA GLN A 249 9.82 -5.19 33.78
C GLN A 249 8.92 -5.45 35.00
N LYS A 250 8.05 -6.47 34.94
CA LYS A 250 7.25 -6.89 36.11
C LYS A 250 8.13 -7.39 37.25
N ASN A 251 9.18 -8.14 36.93
CA ASN A 251 10.15 -8.63 37.92
C ASN A 251 10.98 -7.49 38.53
N PHE A 252 11.35 -6.45 37.75
CA PHE A 252 11.98 -5.24 38.29
C PHE A 252 11.04 -4.49 39.22
N LYS A 253 9.76 -4.30 38.87
CA LYS A 253 8.78 -3.71 39.79
C LYS A 253 8.70 -4.48 41.10
N LEU A 254 8.61 -5.80 41.03
CA LEU A 254 8.57 -6.66 42.21
C LEU A 254 9.83 -6.51 43.07
N LEU A 255 11.01 -6.43 42.45
CA LEU A 255 12.26 -6.17 43.17
C LEU A 255 12.23 -4.79 43.86
N GLY A 256 11.80 -3.75 43.14
CA GLY A 256 11.67 -2.40 43.68
C GLY A 256 10.72 -2.33 44.87
N GLU A 257 9.59 -3.04 44.82
CA GLU A 257 8.65 -3.16 45.95
C GLU A 257 9.33 -3.78 47.18
N LYS A 258 10.13 -4.83 46.99
CA LYS A 258 10.86 -5.49 48.08
C LYS A 258 11.94 -4.60 48.69
N LEU A 259 12.68 -3.88 47.85
CA LEU A 259 13.74 -2.95 48.27
C LEU A 259 13.17 -1.74 49.01
N ALA A 260 12.10 -1.15 48.47
CA ALA A 260 11.39 -0.04 49.09
C ALA A 260 10.86 -0.41 50.48
N ALA A 261 10.22 -1.58 50.60
CA ALA A 261 9.70 -2.07 51.88
C ALA A 261 10.81 -2.36 52.91
N ALA A 262 11.99 -2.78 52.46
CA ALA A 262 13.14 -3.02 53.33
C ALA A 262 13.90 -1.74 53.71
N GLY A 263 13.66 -0.62 53.02
CA GLY A 263 14.33 0.66 53.27
C GLY A 263 15.84 0.59 53.02
N VAL A 264 16.26 -0.06 51.93
CA VAL A 264 17.68 -0.23 51.60
C VAL A 264 18.35 1.13 51.36
N MET A 265 19.49 1.37 52.03
CA MET A 265 20.25 2.63 51.99
C MET A 265 21.58 2.47 51.24
N ASP A 266 21.52 1.93 50.02
CA ASP A 266 22.69 1.81 49.16
C ASP A 266 22.84 3.04 48.26
N GLU A 267 24.07 3.55 48.13
CA GLU A 267 24.37 4.77 47.36
C GLU A 267 23.96 4.64 45.89
N ALA A 268 24.05 3.44 45.32
CA ALA A 268 23.76 3.19 43.90
C ALA A 268 22.28 3.34 43.52
N VAL A 269 21.37 3.24 44.50
CA VAL A 269 19.90 3.31 44.30
C VAL A 269 19.24 4.42 45.13
N ALA A 270 20.03 5.27 45.79
CA ALA A 270 19.52 6.26 46.72
C ALA A 270 18.58 7.29 46.06
N ALA A 271 18.85 7.65 44.79
CA ALA A 271 18.03 8.61 44.06
C ALA A 271 16.64 8.03 43.73
N GLU A 272 16.60 6.81 43.23
CA GLU A 272 15.38 6.07 42.91
C GLU A 272 14.57 5.79 44.18
N MET A 273 15.23 5.43 45.28
CA MET A 273 14.57 5.23 46.57
C MET A 273 13.96 6.53 47.10
N ALA A 274 14.68 7.66 47.02
CA ALA A 274 14.14 8.96 47.43
C ALA A 274 12.91 9.37 46.60
N ALA A 275 12.91 9.06 45.29
CA ALA A 275 11.77 9.33 44.41
C ALA A 275 10.53 8.51 44.82
N VAL A 276 10.69 7.21 45.08
CA VAL A 276 9.62 6.32 45.56
C VAL A 276 9.03 6.84 46.89
N GLN A 277 9.88 7.18 47.86
CA GLN A 277 9.44 7.71 49.16
C GLN A 277 8.72 9.06 49.05
N ALA A 278 9.19 9.93 48.15
CA ALA A 278 8.53 11.23 47.91
C ALA A 278 7.11 11.03 47.36
N THR A 279 6.94 10.15 46.38
CA THR A 279 5.63 9.84 45.80
C THR A 279 4.72 9.13 46.80
N GLU A 280 5.24 8.20 47.61
CA GLU A 280 4.48 7.55 48.69
C GLU A 280 3.92 8.58 49.68
N LYS A 281 4.74 9.55 50.08
CA LYS A 281 4.32 10.65 50.97
C LYS A 281 3.23 11.53 50.33
N GLU A 282 3.35 11.83 49.04
CA GLU A 282 2.31 12.58 48.32
C GLU A 282 0.99 11.79 48.24
N MET A 283 1.05 10.48 47.94
CA MET A 283 -0.13 9.62 47.93
C MET A 283 -0.79 9.55 49.31
N ALA A 284 -0.03 9.43 50.39
CA ALA A 284 -0.56 9.48 51.76
C ALA A 284 -1.27 10.81 52.07
N GLY A 285 -0.74 11.92 51.55
CA GLY A 285 -1.39 13.24 51.62
C GLY A 285 -2.74 13.26 50.88
N ILE A 286 -2.79 12.75 49.65
CA ILE A 286 -4.02 12.67 48.84
C ILE A 286 -5.04 11.72 49.49
N HIS A 287 -4.61 10.60 50.08
CA HIS A 287 -5.49 9.71 50.84
C HIS A 287 -6.13 10.41 52.03
N THR A 288 -5.34 11.15 52.81
CA THR A 288 -5.84 11.94 53.93
C THR A 288 -6.84 13.00 53.46
N GLU A 289 -6.60 13.63 52.30
CA GLU A 289 -7.55 14.57 51.68
C GLU A 289 -8.85 13.88 51.26
N ILE A 290 -8.77 12.71 50.62
CA ILE A 290 -9.93 11.90 50.23
C ILE A 290 -10.74 11.51 51.48
N GLU A 291 -10.11 10.99 52.52
CA GLU A 291 -10.78 10.63 53.78
C GLU A 291 -11.45 11.84 54.43
N THR A 292 -10.75 12.97 54.48
CA THR A 292 -11.28 14.23 55.02
C THR A 292 -12.49 14.70 54.22
N LEU A 293 -12.41 14.68 52.89
CA LEU A 293 -13.53 15.02 52.00
C LEU A 293 -14.70 14.06 52.19
N GLU A 294 -14.46 12.77 52.38
CA GLU A 294 -15.51 11.77 52.62
C GLU A 294 -16.20 11.96 53.98
N GLN A 295 -15.45 12.30 55.03
CA GLN A 295 -15.97 12.60 56.38
C GLN A 295 -16.77 13.92 56.43
N GLN A 296 -16.39 14.94 55.65
CA GLN A 296 -17.09 16.24 55.61
C GLN A 296 -18.51 16.18 55.03
N GLY A 297 -18.91 15.08 54.38
CA GLY A 297 -20.23 14.93 53.78
C GLY A 297 -21.32 14.65 54.81
N SER A 298 -21.92 15.70 55.40
CA SER A 298 -23.05 15.55 56.34
C SER A 298 -24.31 14.95 55.67
N ALA A 299 -25.10 14.19 56.43
CA ALA A 299 -26.36 13.61 55.94
C ALA A 299 -27.33 14.69 55.41
N ALA A 300 -27.33 15.87 56.05
CA ALA A 300 -28.12 17.02 55.63
C ALA A 300 -27.66 17.59 54.28
N ALA A 301 -26.35 17.72 54.05
CA ALA A 301 -25.80 18.20 52.79
C ALA A 301 -26.03 17.20 51.64
N LYS A 302 -25.89 15.90 51.92
CA LYS A 302 -26.19 14.82 50.97
C LYS A 302 -27.67 14.82 50.55
N SER A 303 -28.58 15.00 51.51
CA SER A 303 -30.02 15.11 51.25
C SER A 303 -30.35 16.38 50.44
N ALA A 304 -29.79 17.54 50.84
CA ALA A 304 -29.98 18.81 50.15
C ALA A 304 -29.45 18.78 48.70
N PHE A 305 -28.37 18.05 48.43
CA PHE A 305 -27.87 17.84 47.07
C PHE A 305 -28.86 17.08 46.18
N TRP A 306 -29.43 15.97 46.67
CA TRP A 306 -30.45 15.23 45.93
C TRP A 306 -31.74 16.03 45.74
N GLN A 307 -32.14 16.81 46.74
CA GLN A 307 -33.26 17.73 46.63
C GLN A 307 -32.99 18.84 45.60
N MET A 308 -31.78 19.41 45.59
CA MET A 308 -31.36 20.39 44.59
C MET A 308 -31.38 19.80 43.18
N ILE A 309 -30.84 18.59 42.97
CA ILE A 309 -30.91 17.89 41.69
C ILE A 309 -32.37 17.64 41.29
N GLY A 310 -33.21 17.21 42.22
CA GLY A 310 -34.64 17.00 41.98
C GLY A 310 -35.37 18.27 41.55
N ILE A 311 -35.08 19.42 42.20
CA ILE A 311 -35.64 20.72 41.83
C ILE A 311 -35.14 21.19 40.46
N VAL A 312 -33.85 21.03 40.17
CA VAL A 312 -33.28 21.39 38.85
C VAL A 312 -33.88 20.51 37.76
N ALA A 313 -33.98 19.20 37.98
CA ALA A 313 -34.59 18.26 37.04
C ALA A 313 -36.08 18.57 36.80
N ALA A 314 -36.84 18.82 37.86
CA ALA A 314 -38.24 19.23 37.76
C ALA A 314 -38.38 20.57 37.02
N GLY A 315 -37.48 21.53 37.26
CA GLY A 315 -37.41 22.78 36.53
C GLY A 315 -37.13 22.61 35.04
N ILE A 316 -36.19 21.72 34.68
CA ILE A 316 -35.89 21.38 33.27
C ILE A 316 -37.10 20.72 32.61
N VAL A 317 -37.75 19.76 33.27
CA VAL A 317 -38.96 19.11 32.75
C VAL A 317 -40.09 20.12 32.54
N LEU A 318 -40.29 21.03 33.50
CA LEU A 318 -41.29 22.10 33.37
C LEU A 318 -40.96 23.08 32.24
N LEU A 319 -39.68 23.41 32.05
CA LEU A 319 -39.20 24.25 30.94
C LEU A 319 -39.41 23.54 29.59
N ILE A 320 -39.17 22.24 29.51
CA ILE A 320 -39.47 21.42 28.33
C ILE A 320 -40.98 21.41 28.06
N ILE A 321 -41.82 21.23 29.08
CA ILE A 321 -43.29 21.27 28.94
C ILE A 321 -43.75 22.65 28.47
N ILE A 322 -43.17 23.74 29.00
CA ILE A 322 -43.45 25.11 28.55
C ILE A 322 -43.01 25.31 27.11
N ILE A 323 -41.84 24.81 26.71
CA ILE A 323 -41.38 24.84 25.31
C ILE A 323 -42.36 24.07 24.41
N VAL A 324 -42.83 22.90 24.83
CA VAL A 324 -43.81 22.10 24.07
C VAL A 324 -45.16 22.82 23.98
N LEU A 325 -45.64 23.44 25.07
CA LEU A 325 -46.88 24.23 25.08
C LEU A 325 -46.77 25.52 24.26
N LEU A 326 -45.64 26.22 24.31
CA LEU A 326 -45.33 27.35 23.44
C LEU A 326 -45.29 26.90 21.98
N SER A 327 -44.69 25.74 21.69
CA SER A 327 -44.68 25.15 20.34
C SER A 327 -46.10 24.78 19.85
N MET A 328 -47.02 24.44 20.76
CA MET A 328 -48.44 24.24 20.44
C MET A 328 -49.20 25.56 20.27
N LEU A 329 -48.88 26.60 21.03
CA LEU A 329 -49.49 27.94 20.92
C LEU A 329 -49.04 28.70 19.67
N PHE A 330 -47.85 28.41 19.14
CA PHE A 330 -47.39 28.90 17.83
C PHE A 330 -47.88 28.04 16.64
N LYS A 331 -48.72 27.03 16.86
CA LYS A 331 -49.45 26.35 15.80
C LYS A 331 -50.87 26.92 15.67
N SER A 332 -50.96 28.11 15.08
CA SER A 332 -52.19 28.56 14.42
C SER A 332 -51.86 29.41 13.19
N CYS A 333 -52.40 28.95 12.05
CA CYS A 333 -52.36 29.53 10.71
C CYS A 333 -51.02 29.48 9.95
N ASP A 334 -50.71 28.31 9.41
CA ASP A 334 -50.66 28.22 7.94
C ASP A 334 -51.47 27.01 7.46
N LYS A 335 -52.28 27.24 6.42
CA LYS A 335 -53.21 26.28 5.83
C LYS A 335 -52.54 25.64 4.62
N GLY A 336 -52.39 24.31 4.63
CA GLY A 336 -52.10 23.58 3.39
C GLY A 336 -51.80 22.09 3.52
N LYS A 337 -52.85 21.29 3.77
CA LYS A 337 -53.07 19.88 3.32
C LYS A 337 -51.96 18.84 3.57
N THR A 338 -52.12 17.95 4.57
CA THR A 338 -52.65 16.55 4.50
C THR A 338 -51.80 15.61 3.61
N ALA A 339 -51.32 14.43 4.04
CA ALA A 339 -51.68 13.59 5.18
C ALA A 339 -50.62 12.50 5.46
N ASP A 340 -50.71 11.96 6.69
CA ASP A 340 -50.48 10.56 7.09
C ASP A 340 -49.02 10.01 7.14
N THR A 341 -48.53 9.27 8.16
CA THR A 341 -49.09 8.55 9.33
C THR A 341 -47.97 8.33 10.38
N ARG A 342 -48.36 8.05 11.64
CA ARG A 342 -47.70 7.29 12.76
C ARG A 342 -46.53 6.36 12.38
N ASP A 343 -45.64 5.89 13.25
CA ASP A 343 -45.43 5.88 14.70
C ASP A 343 -43.97 5.42 14.94
N ASP A 344 -43.49 5.57 16.17
CA ASP A 344 -42.53 4.71 16.88
C ASP A 344 -41.12 4.36 16.33
N THR A 345 -40.16 4.69 17.20
CA THR A 345 -39.10 3.81 17.72
C THR A 345 -38.12 3.16 16.72
N THR A 346 -36.84 3.57 16.76
CA THR A 346 -35.74 2.59 16.61
C THR A 346 -34.42 3.06 17.25
N THR A 347 -34.13 2.49 18.42
CA THR A 347 -32.78 2.02 18.78
C THR A 347 -32.51 0.70 18.06
N ALA A 348 -31.26 0.54 17.60
CA ALA A 348 -30.57 -0.72 17.29
C ALA A 348 -30.82 -1.42 15.93
N ALA A 349 -29.79 -2.21 15.58
CA ALA A 349 -29.70 -3.26 14.57
C ALA A 349 -29.23 -2.85 13.16
N VAL A 350 -27.91 -2.84 13.04
CA VAL A 350 -27.18 -3.31 11.86
C VAL A 350 -27.48 -4.80 11.68
N SER A 351 -28.28 -5.17 10.68
CA SER A 351 -28.23 -6.46 9.97
C SER A 351 -29.39 -6.61 8.98
N GLU A 352 -29.11 -6.55 7.67
CA GLU A 352 -29.72 -7.38 6.61
C GLU A 352 -28.91 -7.09 5.33
N SER A 353 -28.04 -8.01 4.87
CA SER A 353 -28.37 -9.17 4.03
C SER A 353 -29.11 -8.74 2.77
N ALA A 354 -28.39 -8.49 1.67
CA ALA A 354 -27.97 -9.50 0.70
C ALA A 354 -29.16 -10.14 -0.03
N GLU A 355 -29.52 -9.55 -1.17
CA GLU A 355 -30.04 -10.29 -2.32
C GLU A 355 -29.89 -9.44 -3.59
N GLU A 356 -28.80 -9.65 -4.33
CA GLU A 356 -28.82 -9.40 -5.77
C GLU A 356 -27.89 -10.36 -6.53
N LYS A 357 -28.56 -11.36 -7.13
CA LYS A 357 -28.23 -12.10 -8.36
C LYS A 357 -26.76 -12.46 -8.59
N GLU A 358 -26.39 -13.63 -8.09
CA GLU A 358 -25.26 -14.41 -8.61
C GLU A 358 -25.50 -14.81 -10.07
N LYS A 359 -24.72 -14.23 -10.99
CA LYS A 359 -24.38 -14.86 -12.25
C LYS A 359 -23.05 -15.58 -12.02
N LYS A 360 -23.10 -16.91 -11.96
CA LYS A 360 -21.94 -17.81 -11.85
C LYS A 360 -20.83 -17.39 -12.81
N THR A 361 -19.73 -16.92 -12.25
CA THR A 361 -18.41 -16.92 -12.88
C THR A 361 -17.52 -17.70 -11.92
N ASP A 362 -17.02 -18.84 -12.38
CA ASP A 362 -16.00 -19.63 -11.68
C ASP A 362 -14.84 -18.70 -11.31
N LYS A 363 -14.62 -18.49 -10.01
CA LYS A 363 -13.49 -17.70 -9.50
C LYS A 363 -12.44 -18.64 -8.92
N THR A 364 -11.57 -19.10 -9.80
CA THR A 364 -10.18 -19.40 -9.43
C THR A 364 -9.55 -18.11 -8.87
N ALA A 365 -8.84 -18.20 -7.74
CA ALA A 365 -8.07 -17.07 -7.22
C ALA A 365 -7.05 -16.62 -8.29
N PRO A 366 -6.85 -15.31 -8.51
CA PRO A 366 -5.91 -14.82 -9.53
C PRO A 366 -4.49 -15.28 -9.19
N GLN A 367 -3.85 -16.03 -10.09
CA GLN A 367 -2.52 -16.62 -9.87
C GLN A 367 -1.40 -15.82 -10.55
N THR A 368 -1.74 -14.88 -11.44
CA THR A 368 -0.78 -14.06 -12.18
C THR A 368 -0.95 -12.57 -11.89
N MET A 369 0.10 -11.79 -12.11
CA MET A 369 0.06 -10.33 -12.00
C MET A 369 -0.92 -9.71 -13.03
N GLU A 370 -1.09 -10.35 -14.18
CA GLU A 370 -2.05 -9.94 -15.22
C GLU A 370 -3.50 -10.14 -14.77
N ASP A 371 -3.83 -11.24 -14.09
CA ASP A 371 -5.17 -11.49 -13.53
C ASP A 371 -5.52 -10.47 -12.44
N ILE A 372 -4.55 -10.15 -11.58
CA ILE A 372 -4.71 -9.12 -10.53
C ILE A 372 -4.94 -7.75 -11.19
N THR A 373 -4.19 -7.45 -12.24
CA THR A 373 -4.30 -6.20 -13.00
C THR A 373 -5.67 -6.06 -13.68
N ALA A 374 -6.14 -7.12 -14.35
CA ALA A 374 -7.44 -7.16 -15.01
C ALA A 374 -8.59 -7.02 -13.99
N MET A 375 -8.49 -7.70 -12.84
CA MET A 375 -9.47 -7.61 -11.75
C MET A 375 -9.53 -6.19 -11.14
N LEU A 376 -8.38 -5.55 -10.94
CA LEU A 376 -8.31 -4.18 -10.42
C LEU A 376 -8.90 -3.18 -11.40
N LYS A 377 -8.62 -3.34 -12.70
CA LYS A 377 -9.20 -2.51 -13.77
C LYS A 377 -10.71 -2.69 -13.85
N GLU A 378 -11.23 -3.91 -13.89
CA GLU A 378 -12.67 -4.19 -13.91
C GLU A 378 -13.38 -3.56 -12.71
N ARG A 379 -12.77 -3.63 -11.52
CA ARG A 379 -13.29 -2.96 -10.32
C ARG A 379 -13.23 -1.44 -10.41
N SER A 380 -12.16 -0.87 -10.97
CA SER A 380 -12.04 0.57 -11.17
C SER A 380 -13.09 1.08 -12.17
N GLU A 381 -13.30 0.33 -13.26
CA GLU A 381 -14.33 0.64 -14.26
C GLU A 381 -15.75 0.57 -13.68
N LYS A 382 -16.00 -0.35 -12.75
CA LYS A 382 -17.27 -0.39 -12.00
C LYS A 382 -17.48 0.83 -11.09
N ILE A 383 -16.40 1.44 -10.59
CA ILE A 383 -16.48 2.61 -9.71
C ILE A 383 -16.64 3.91 -10.50
N HIS A 384 -16.00 4.03 -11.66
CA HIS A 384 -15.84 5.32 -12.37
C HIS A 384 -16.26 5.31 -13.86
N GLY A 385 -16.61 4.17 -14.46
CA GLY A 385 -17.01 4.04 -15.88
C GLY A 385 -15.96 3.35 -16.78
N LYS A 386 -16.32 3.01 -18.03
CA LYS A 386 -15.45 2.21 -18.94
C LYS A 386 -14.35 3.02 -19.66
N ASP A 387 -14.48 4.34 -19.75
CA ASP A 387 -13.59 5.21 -20.54
C ASP A 387 -12.84 6.21 -19.66
N ILE A 388 -12.17 5.71 -18.61
CA ILE A 388 -11.46 6.57 -17.66
C ILE A 388 -10.03 6.80 -18.15
N VAL A 389 -9.72 8.04 -18.52
CA VAL A 389 -8.36 8.50 -18.84
C VAL A 389 -7.77 9.22 -17.63
N VAL A 390 -6.50 8.95 -17.31
CA VAL A 390 -5.78 9.68 -16.26
C VAL A 390 -5.62 11.16 -16.60
N ALA A 391 -5.67 12.01 -15.59
CA ALA A 391 -5.57 13.45 -15.70
C ALA A 391 -4.21 13.85 -16.29
N ASP A 392 -4.24 14.82 -17.21
CA ASP A 392 -3.04 15.42 -17.78
C ASP A 392 -2.38 16.43 -16.82
N LYS A 393 -1.23 16.95 -17.23
CA LYS A 393 -0.45 17.90 -16.44
C LYS A 393 -1.24 19.16 -16.10
N ASP A 394 -2.03 19.68 -17.04
CA ASP A 394 -2.74 20.94 -16.87
C ASP A 394 -3.90 20.78 -15.88
N THR A 395 -4.61 19.65 -15.95
CA THR A 395 -5.67 19.28 -14.99
C THR A 395 -5.12 19.17 -13.57
N LEU A 396 -4.01 18.46 -13.38
CA LEU A 396 -3.38 18.31 -12.06
C LEU A 396 -2.82 19.65 -11.54
N THR A 397 -2.24 20.47 -12.42
CA THR A 397 -1.70 21.80 -12.07
C THR A 397 -2.80 22.77 -11.69
N ALA A 398 -3.97 22.73 -12.34
CA ALA A 398 -5.08 23.64 -12.06
C ALA A 398 -5.63 23.50 -10.63
N ALA A 399 -5.51 22.31 -10.03
CA ALA A 399 -5.94 22.00 -8.66
C ALA A 399 -4.96 22.49 -7.58
N LEU A 400 -3.73 22.86 -7.96
CA LEU A 400 -2.75 23.37 -7.03
C LEU A 400 -3.12 24.79 -6.54
N PRO A 401 -2.98 25.08 -5.24
CA PRO A 401 -3.39 26.36 -4.69
C PRO A 401 -2.39 27.47 -5.01
N ASN A 402 -2.88 28.64 -5.43
CA ASN A 402 -2.05 29.86 -5.44
C ASN A 402 -2.13 30.54 -4.07
N ILE A 403 -1.00 30.62 -3.35
CA ILE A 403 -0.95 31.16 -1.99
C ILE A 403 -0.05 32.40 -1.98
N HIS A 404 -0.62 33.51 -1.54
CA HIS A 404 0.11 34.76 -1.40
C HIS A 404 1.31 34.60 -0.45
N GLY A 405 2.49 35.06 -0.88
CA GLY A 405 3.74 34.96 -0.13
C GLY A 405 4.44 33.60 -0.23
N TRP A 406 3.95 32.69 -1.07
CA TRP A 406 4.60 31.41 -1.37
C TRP A 406 5.00 31.35 -2.83
N GLU A 407 6.21 30.87 -3.09
CA GLU A 407 6.71 30.59 -4.43
C GLU A 407 6.55 29.10 -4.73
N MET A 408 5.81 28.76 -5.79
CA MET A 408 5.67 27.40 -6.27
C MET A 408 6.78 27.10 -7.28
N LYS A 409 7.62 26.09 -7.01
CA LYS A 409 8.61 25.61 -7.98
C LYS A 409 7.92 24.97 -9.19
N PRO A 410 8.54 24.95 -10.38
CA PRO A 410 7.98 24.29 -11.56
C PRO A 410 7.58 22.84 -11.25
N PRO A 411 6.32 22.44 -11.51
CA PRO A 411 5.87 21.08 -11.18
C PRO A 411 6.51 20.05 -12.11
N SER A 412 6.94 18.94 -11.53
CA SER A 412 7.36 17.73 -12.25
C SER A 412 6.15 16.84 -12.49
N TYR A 413 5.94 16.42 -13.73
CA TYR A 413 4.83 15.56 -14.14
C TYR A 413 5.35 14.26 -14.71
N SER A 414 4.76 13.15 -14.32
CA SER A 414 5.04 11.83 -14.89
C SER A 414 3.74 11.05 -15.09
N LYS A 415 3.61 10.41 -16.24
CA LYS A 415 2.58 9.40 -16.52
C LYS A 415 3.25 8.04 -16.55
N GLN A 416 2.70 7.07 -15.83
CA GLN A 416 3.20 5.70 -15.79
C GLN A 416 2.13 4.75 -16.32
N THR A 417 2.55 3.77 -17.11
CA THR A 417 1.69 2.72 -17.64
C THR A 417 2.28 1.37 -17.25
N PHE A 418 1.48 0.53 -16.59
CA PHE A 418 1.84 -0.84 -16.24
C PHE A 418 0.75 -1.79 -16.72
N GLY A 419 1.01 -2.49 -17.83
CA GLY A 419 -0.01 -3.28 -18.52
C GLY A 419 -1.19 -2.41 -18.95
N GLN A 420 -2.39 -2.72 -18.43
CA GLN A 420 -3.62 -1.94 -18.70
C GLN A 420 -3.90 -0.84 -17.67
N MET A 421 -2.99 -0.60 -16.73
CA MET A 421 -3.12 0.42 -15.70
C MET A 421 -2.31 1.66 -16.08
N GLU A 422 -2.92 2.83 -15.90
CA GLU A 422 -2.27 4.12 -16.01
C GLU A 422 -2.40 4.88 -14.69
N THR A 423 -1.33 5.55 -14.29
CA THR A 423 -1.36 6.56 -13.25
C THR A 423 -0.69 7.82 -13.76
N SER A 424 -1.14 8.97 -13.29
CA SER A 424 -0.39 10.22 -13.48
C SER A 424 -0.05 10.83 -12.13
N GLN A 425 1.13 11.40 -12.04
CA GLN A 425 1.66 12.02 -10.83
C GLN A 425 2.20 13.40 -11.15
N LEU A 426 1.89 14.35 -10.28
CA LEU A 426 2.42 15.70 -10.29
C LEU A 426 3.07 15.98 -8.94
N THR A 427 4.32 16.43 -8.93
CA THR A 427 5.06 16.78 -7.72
C THR A 427 5.59 18.21 -7.83
N THR A 428 5.41 19.01 -6.77
CA THR A 428 5.97 20.38 -6.69
C THR A 428 6.34 20.73 -5.25
N THR A 429 7.13 21.78 -5.08
CA THR A 429 7.49 22.33 -3.77
C THR A 429 7.08 23.78 -3.70
N TYR A 430 6.42 24.14 -2.61
CA TYR A 430 6.12 25.51 -2.24
C TYR A 430 7.15 26.01 -1.23
N THR A 431 7.74 27.17 -1.49
CA THR A 431 8.69 27.83 -0.58
C THR A 431 8.04 29.09 -0.05
N GLY A 432 7.84 29.16 1.26
CA GLY A 432 7.19 30.26 1.95
C GLY A 432 8.16 31.14 2.75
N PRO A 433 7.62 32.06 3.57
CA PRO A 433 8.43 32.86 4.48
C PRO A 433 9.26 31.98 5.44
N ASP A 434 10.42 32.48 5.84
CA ASP A 434 11.38 31.78 6.72
C ASP A 434 11.92 30.47 6.14
N ALA A 435 11.99 30.35 4.80
CA ALA A 435 12.44 29.14 4.10
C ALA A 435 11.64 27.88 4.45
N LYS A 436 10.37 28.04 4.84
CA LYS A 436 9.45 26.91 5.06
C LYS A 436 9.12 26.26 3.74
N GLU A 437 9.21 24.94 3.68
CA GLU A 437 8.91 24.17 2.48
C GLU A 437 7.71 23.25 2.69
N ILE A 438 6.88 23.13 1.65
CA ILE A 438 5.81 22.14 1.55
C ILE A 438 5.97 21.41 0.23
N GLU A 439 6.21 20.11 0.29
CA GLU A 439 6.17 19.24 -0.88
C GLU A 439 4.74 18.77 -1.09
N VAL A 440 4.26 18.89 -2.32
CA VAL A 440 2.92 18.49 -2.74
C VAL A 440 3.05 17.44 -3.82
N THR A 441 2.49 16.26 -3.55
CA THR A 441 2.39 15.18 -4.52
C THR A 441 0.92 14.85 -4.76
N LEU A 442 0.50 14.94 -6.02
CA LEU A 442 -0.85 14.63 -6.46
C LEU A 442 -0.78 13.44 -7.42
N VAL A 443 -1.50 12.36 -7.09
CA VAL A 443 -1.52 11.13 -7.87
C VAL A 443 -2.95 10.85 -8.34
N ASP A 444 -3.16 10.76 -9.65
CA ASP A 444 -4.39 10.24 -10.23
C ASP A 444 -4.27 8.73 -10.41
N THR A 445 -5.19 8.01 -9.76
CA THR A 445 -5.29 6.55 -9.82
C THR A 445 -6.50 6.10 -10.62
N ALA A 446 -6.96 6.89 -11.59
CA ALA A 446 -8.19 6.69 -12.37
C ALA A 446 -8.44 5.24 -12.81
N THR A 447 -7.45 4.57 -13.41
CA THR A 447 -7.61 3.19 -13.90
C THR A 447 -7.34 2.13 -12.83
N VAL A 448 -6.95 2.53 -11.61
CA VAL A 448 -6.58 1.65 -10.48
C VAL A 448 -7.18 2.10 -9.15
N SER A 449 -8.33 2.79 -9.17
CA SER A 449 -8.94 3.38 -7.97
C SER A 449 -9.31 2.33 -6.90
N ALA A 450 -9.45 1.07 -7.30
CA ALA A 450 -9.64 -0.07 -6.41
C ALA A 450 -8.46 -0.27 -5.44
N VAL A 451 -7.24 0.13 -5.81
CA VAL A 451 -6.05 0.13 -4.94
C VAL A 451 -6.22 1.04 -3.73
N LEU A 452 -7.12 2.04 -3.80
CA LEU A 452 -7.40 2.95 -2.69
C LEU A 452 -8.31 2.35 -1.61
N GLN A 453 -8.94 1.20 -1.85
CA GLN A 453 -9.93 0.65 -0.92
C GLN A 453 -9.39 0.35 0.49
N PRO A 454 -8.20 -0.26 0.67
CA PRO A 454 -7.61 -0.45 1.99
C PRO A 454 -7.40 0.89 2.72
N LEU A 455 -6.95 1.92 1.99
CA LEU A 455 -6.74 3.25 2.55
C LEU A 455 -8.07 3.88 3.01
N LYS A 456 -9.15 3.71 2.23
CA LYS A 456 -10.50 4.17 2.62
C LYS A 456 -11.02 3.47 3.87
N ILE A 457 -10.78 2.17 4.01
CA ILE A 457 -11.14 1.43 5.22
C ILE A 457 -10.41 2.00 6.43
N ILE A 458 -9.08 2.18 6.33
CA ILE A 458 -8.27 2.78 7.40
C ILE A 458 -8.81 4.17 7.78
N ILE A 459 -9.12 5.01 6.79
CA ILE A 459 -9.70 6.34 7.00
C ILE A 459 -11.06 6.24 7.70
N SER A 460 -11.92 5.30 7.30
CA SER A 460 -13.25 5.12 7.88
C SER A 460 -13.23 4.66 9.35
N LEU A 461 -12.20 3.93 9.75
CA LEU A 461 -12.03 3.45 11.13
C LEU A 461 -11.70 4.56 12.13
N ARG A 462 -11.33 5.78 11.66
CA ARG A 462 -11.00 6.94 12.50
C ARG A 462 -10.01 6.64 13.63
N ARG A 463 -9.05 5.74 13.39
CA ARG A 463 -8.05 5.34 14.39
C ARG A 463 -7.09 6.49 14.68
N THR A 464 -6.70 6.61 15.94
CA THR A 464 -5.58 7.44 16.40
C THR A 464 -4.55 6.53 17.05
N GLU A 465 -3.31 6.64 16.59
CA GLU A 465 -2.14 5.98 17.15
C GLU A 465 -1.19 7.09 17.61
N GLU A 466 -0.76 7.04 18.87
CA GLU A 466 0.18 8.01 19.45
C GLU A 466 1.25 7.24 20.22
N ASN A 467 2.50 7.65 20.05
CA ASN A 467 3.64 7.11 20.77
C ASN A 467 4.64 8.22 21.13
N GLU A 468 5.74 7.85 21.76
CA GLU A 468 6.79 8.79 22.17
C GLU A 468 7.41 9.54 20.98
N ASN A 469 7.47 8.89 19.81
CA ASN A 469 8.10 9.42 18.60
C ASN A 469 7.16 10.25 17.72
N GLY A 470 5.85 10.27 17.98
CA GLY A 470 4.91 10.91 17.07
C GLY A 470 3.47 10.50 17.24
N TYR A 471 2.66 10.83 16.24
CA TYR A 471 1.29 10.34 16.14
C TYR A 471 0.87 10.15 14.69
N LYS A 472 -0.13 9.29 14.51
CA LYS A 472 -0.87 9.08 13.27
C LYS A 472 -2.35 9.08 13.59
N LYS A 473 -3.11 10.03 13.07
CA LYS A 473 -4.55 10.14 13.34
C LYS A 473 -5.34 10.49 12.10
N ILE A 474 -6.61 10.13 12.08
CA ILE A 474 -7.55 10.59 11.06
C ILE A 474 -8.21 11.87 11.55
N SER A 475 -8.04 12.95 10.79
CA SER A 475 -8.69 14.25 11.04
C SER A 475 -9.65 14.59 9.90
N THR A 476 -10.56 15.55 10.11
CA THR A 476 -11.48 16.02 9.08
C THR A 476 -11.25 17.50 8.79
N TYR A 477 -10.97 17.84 7.54
CA TYR A 477 -10.75 19.23 7.07
C TYR A 477 -11.66 19.50 5.86
N LYS A 478 -12.54 20.52 5.95
CA LYS A 478 -13.58 20.81 4.93
C LYS A 478 -14.41 19.57 4.51
N GLY A 479 -14.75 18.72 5.47
CA GLY A 479 -15.50 17.48 5.21
C GLY A 479 -14.66 16.34 4.58
N MET A 480 -13.37 16.57 4.32
CA MET A 480 -12.46 15.54 3.82
C MET A 480 -11.76 14.86 4.98
N SER A 481 -11.66 13.53 4.92
CA SER A 481 -10.88 12.77 5.90
C SER A 481 -9.41 12.72 5.48
N VAL A 482 -8.53 13.07 6.41
CA VAL A 482 -7.10 13.25 6.19
C VAL A 482 -6.33 12.42 7.21
N ILE A 483 -5.39 11.61 6.73
CA ILE A 483 -4.40 10.93 7.56
C ILE A 483 -3.34 11.96 7.91
N GLU A 484 -3.28 12.34 9.18
CA GLU A 484 -2.30 13.26 9.76
C GLU A 484 -1.25 12.44 10.49
N GLU A 485 -0.02 12.46 9.98
CA GLU A 485 1.15 11.83 10.61
C GLU A 485 2.14 12.92 11.03
N TYR A 486 2.67 12.82 12.24
CA TYR A 486 3.71 13.70 12.75
C TYR A 486 4.80 12.90 13.44
N ASP A 487 6.03 13.12 13.00
CA ASP A 487 7.25 12.56 13.57
C ASP A 487 7.94 13.66 14.40
N LYS A 488 7.98 13.46 15.73
CA LYS A 488 8.57 14.39 16.69
C LYS A 488 10.10 14.45 16.55
N GLN A 489 10.77 13.33 16.25
CA GLN A 489 12.23 13.27 16.15
C GLN A 489 12.72 14.06 14.94
N ASN A 490 12.07 13.85 13.79
CA ASN A 490 12.44 14.51 12.54
C ASN A 490 11.72 15.84 12.29
N LYS A 491 10.84 16.25 13.22
CA LYS A 491 9.95 17.43 13.10
C LYS A 491 9.21 17.45 11.75
N ARG A 492 8.72 16.30 11.30
CA ARG A 492 8.14 16.12 9.96
C ARG A 492 6.65 15.84 10.08
N ALA A 493 5.86 16.59 9.34
CA ALA A 493 4.41 16.37 9.23
C ALA A 493 4.08 15.86 7.83
N ARG A 494 3.17 14.88 7.75
CA ARG A 494 2.64 14.33 6.50
C ARG A 494 1.13 14.27 6.54
N PHE A 495 0.47 14.84 5.53
CA PHE A 495 -0.97 14.79 5.35
C PHE A 495 -1.27 13.99 4.10
N SER A 496 -2.12 12.97 4.20
CA SER A 496 -2.55 12.16 3.05
C SER A 496 -4.07 12.07 3.01
N PHE A 497 -4.67 12.36 1.85
CA PHE A 497 -6.13 12.32 1.70
C PHE A 497 -6.57 11.95 0.28
N ILE A 498 -7.79 11.42 0.20
CA ILE A 498 -8.40 10.97 -1.06
C ILE A 498 -9.45 11.98 -1.51
N VAL A 499 -9.40 12.37 -2.78
CA VAL A 499 -10.36 13.28 -3.41
C VAL A 499 -11.15 12.51 -4.49
N LYS A 500 -12.48 12.61 -4.45
CA LYS A 500 -13.41 11.97 -5.40
C LYS A 500 -13.13 10.49 -5.67
N ASN A 501 -12.64 9.75 -4.67
CA ASN A 501 -12.31 8.32 -4.80
C ASN A 501 -11.29 7.98 -5.90
N ARG A 502 -10.49 8.96 -6.34
CA ARG A 502 -9.64 8.84 -7.53
C ARG A 502 -8.26 9.44 -7.33
N TYR A 503 -8.17 10.60 -6.70
CA TYR A 503 -6.92 11.30 -6.51
C TYR A 503 -6.40 11.10 -5.09
N ILE A 504 -5.10 10.85 -4.96
CA ILE A 504 -4.39 10.90 -3.68
C ILE A 504 -3.60 12.20 -3.64
N VAL A 505 -3.75 12.95 -2.56
CA VAL A 505 -2.94 14.14 -2.29
C VAL A 505 -2.07 13.84 -1.08
N HIS A 506 -0.76 14.01 -1.24
CA HIS A 506 0.22 13.99 -0.17
C HIS A 506 0.80 15.38 0.01
N LEU A 507 0.85 15.83 1.25
CA LEU A 507 1.54 17.05 1.65
C LEU A 507 2.60 16.67 2.68
N ASP A 508 3.82 17.15 2.48
CA ASP A 508 4.94 16.93 3.40
C ASP A 508 5.54 18.27 3.79
N SER A 509 5.87 18.44 5.06
CA SER A 509 6.60 19.60 5.54
C SER A 509 7.49 19.24 6.73
N ARG A 510 8.60 19.97 6.86
CA ARG A 510 9.59 19.79 7.93
C ARG A 510 9.74 21.06 8.75
N GLY A 511 10.17 20.89 9.99
CA GLY A 511 10.47 21.98 10.92
C GLY A 511 9.36 22.22 11.94
N ASP A 512 9.60 23.20 12.80
CA ASP A 512 8.68 23.57 13.86
C ASP A 512 7.39 24.16 13.27
N ASN A 513 6.25 23.73 13.79
CA ASN A 513 4.90 24.08 13.30
C ASN A 513 4.51 23.51 11.93
N SER A 514 5.25 22.52 11.40
CA SER A 514 4.91 21.84 10.13
C SER A 514 3.45 21.33 10.09
N VAL A 515 2.93 20.80 11.20
CA VAL A 515 1.51 20.39 11.31
C VAL A 515 0.53 21.55 11.10
N LYS A 516 0.75 22.69 11.76
CA LYS A 516 -0.13 23.87 11.62
C LYS A 516 -0.07 24.40 10.20
N LEU A 517 1.14 24.46 9.65
CA LEU A 517 1.38 24.89 8.29
C LEU A 517 0.61 24.05 7.26
N LEU A 518 0.65 22.72 7.39
CA LEU A 518 -0.11 21.83 6.50
C LEU A 518 -1.64 22.00 6.64
N LYS A 519 -2.15 22.31 7.85
CA LYS A 519 -3.58 22.63 8.07
C LYS A 519 -3.99 23.92 7.39
N ASP A 520 -3.17 24.95 7.43
CA ASP A 520 -3.47 26.21 6.74
C ASP A 520 -3.39 26.04 5.22
N PHE A 521 -2.42 25.25 4.75
CA PHE A 521 -2.21 24.95 3.33
C PHE A 521 -3.36 24.13 2.72
N ILE A 522 -3.80 23.04 3.37
CA ILE A 522 -4.91 22.20 2.86
C ILE A 522 -6.21 22.99 2.69
N MET A 523 -6.43 24.02 3.51
CA MET A 523 -7.61 24.89 3.43
C MET A 523 -7.61 25.79 2.18
N LYS A 524 -6.50 25.89 1.44
CA LYS A 524 -6.39 26.69 0.22
C LYS A 524 -6.56 25.90 -1.07
N PHE A 525 -6.56 24.57 -1.02
CA PHE A 525 -6.81 23.75 -2.21
C PHE A 525 -8.22 23.98 -2.76
N ASP A 526 -8.29 24.11 -4.09
CA ASP A 526 -9.55 24.06 -4.84
C ASP A 526 -9.67 22.71 -5.54
N LEU A 527 -10.10 21.72 -4.76
CA LEU A 527 -10.23 20.33 -5.20
C LEU A 527 -11.44 20.10 -6.11
N SER A 528 -12.29 21.11 -6.29
CA SER A 528 -13.43 21.03 -7.22
C SER A 528 -12.96 20.85 -8.68
N LYS A 529 -11.74 21.31 -8.98
CA LYS A 529 -11.09 21.22 -10.29
C LYS A 529 -10.61 19.84 -10.69
N LEU A 530 -10.46 18.93 -9.72
CA LEU A 530 -10.15 17.52 -10.01
C LEU A 530 -11.45 16.81 -10.32
N GLN A 531 -11.66 16.33 -11.55
CA GLN A 531 -12.92 15.68 -11.97
C GLN A 531 -12.94 14.19 -11.71
#